data_AF-A0A5D0MTS8-F1
#
_entry.id   AF-A0A5D0MTS8-F1
#
_cell.length_a   1.000
_cell.length_b   1.000
_cell.length_c   1.000
_cell.angle_alpha   90.00
_cell.angle_beta   90.00
_cell.angle_gamma   90.00
#
_symmetry.space_group_name_H-M   'P 1'
#
loop_
_entity.id
_entity.type
_entity.pdbx_description
1 polymer ?
#
loop_
_entity_poly.entity_id
_entity_poly.type
_entity_poly.pdbx_seq_one_letter_code
_entity_poly.pdbx_strand_id
1 'polypeptide(L)'
;MPLLFSTATRSRHRAPGAPKSLWVVAGLVVTLLLAGCGLVARPGAASLLRFEFAPTTGDGYMNQLLTIYNDGTRLLAPTLEFTALDASGSPLPAVKVTTVYGSDRGRLVVPPGGGVDVLVFSGEQAQLAADVTVSVRTAEVVDAPVVDVEPVVTPMDDSGRALDRNSRFTAVSLRNDDSEPMSVRLVYIVWTEPEGDERQQARQVVPVGDLIVLPPQQSTLVPVTGAARTAVEGAAGRVPASIKAYLSR
;
A
#
# COMPACT_ATOMS: atom_id res chain seq x y z
N MET A 1 5.12 31.64 34.86
CA MET A 1 6.48 32.18 35.10
C MET A 1 6.86 31.80 36.52
N PRO A 2 7.95 31.03 36.73
CA PRO A 2 9.30 31.57 36.65
C PRO A 2 10.32 30.73 35.87
N LEU A 3 11.44 31.41 35.61
CA LEU A 3 12.69 31.01 34.97
C LEU A 3 13.59 30.22 35.93
N LEU A 4 14.53 29.42 35.43
CA LEU A 4 15.97 29.74 35.50
C LEU A 4 16.90 28.62 34.96
N PHE A 5 17.97 29.12 34.35
CA PHE A 5 19.08 28.52 33.61
C PHE A 5 19.96 27.53 34.38
N SER A 6 20.71 26.69 33.63
CA SER A 6 22.14 26.50 33.93
C SER A 6 22.94 25.98 32.73
N THR A 7 23.86 26.81 32.24
CA THR A 7 24.98 26.48 31.35
C THR A 7 26.25 26.36 32.18
N ALA A 8 27.06 25.33 31.94
CA ALA A 8 28.41 25.24 32.51
C ALA A 8 29.47 25.00 31.42
N THR A 9 30.30 26.02 31.28
CA THR A 9 31.57 26.10 30.56
C THR A 9 32.68 25.31 31.27
N ARG A 10 33.64 24.74 30.53
CA ARG A 10 34.91 24.28 31.11
C ARG A 10 36.10 24.76 30.28
N SER A 11 37.03 25.43 30.97
CA SER A 11 38.25 26.04 30.46
C SER A 11 39.49 25.23 30.88
N ARG A 12 40.40 25.06 29.90
CA ARG A 12 41.88 24.99 29.89
C ARG A 12 42.66 24.55 31.16
N HIS A 13 43.65 23.69 30.93
CA HIS A 13 45.03 23.93 31.37
C HIS A 13 46.06 23.31 30.40
N ARG A 14 47.29 23.82 30.47
CA ARG A 14 48.35 23.88 29.45
C ARG A 14 49.56 23.04 29.90
N ALA A 15 50.18 22.31 28.96
CA ALA A 15 51.60 21.91 28.70
C ALA A 15 52.61 21.80 29.88
N PRO A 16 53.68 20.95 29.83
CA PRO A 16 54.80 21.13 28.87
C PRO A 16 55.61 19.87 28.48
N GLY A 17 56.52 20.01 27.49
CA GLY A 17 57.73 19.17 27.39
C GLY A 17 58.12 18.73 25.98
N ALA A 18 59.07 19.42 25.35
CA ALA A 18 59.85 18.93 24.20
C ALA A 18 61.10 18.17 24.69
N PRO A 19 61.63 17.22 23.90
CA PRO A 19 62.95 17.50 23.31
C PRO A 19 63.13 17.00 21.87
N LYS A 20 64.26 17.45 21.33
CA LYS A 20 64.77 17.39 19.95
C LYS A 20 65.18 15.98 19.51
N SER A 21 65.04 15.66 18.23
CA SER A 21 66.12 15.04 17.41
C SER A 21 65.68 14.82 15.96
N LEU A 22 66.60 15.17 15.06
CA LEU A 22 66.53 14.99 13.61
C LEU A 22 66.54 13.50 13.25
N TRP A 23 65.68 13.05 12.34
CA TRP A 23 66.02 12.01 11.34
C TRP A 23 65.31 12.34 10.03
N VAL A 24 66.11 12.51 8.98
CA VAL A 24 65.70 12.60 7.58
C VAL A 24 65.28 11.20 7.13
N VAL A 25 64.03 11.02 6.71
CA VAL A 25 63.63 9.92 5.84
C VAL A 25 62.76 10.50 4.73
N ALA A 26 63.34 10.60 3.54
CA ALA A 26 62.63 10.85 2.30
C ALA A 26 61.71 9.64 2.01
N GLY A 27 60.48 9.72 2.50
CA GLY A 27 59.42 8.77 2.17
C GLY A 27 58.61 9.29 0.99
N LEU A 28 58.75 8.62 -0.15
CA LEU A 28 57.91 8.79 -1.33
C LEU A 28 56.44 8.48 -0.94
N VAL A 29 55.66 9.51 -0.58
CA VAL A 29 54.21 9.37 -0.44
C VAL A 29 53.63 9.29 -1.84
N VAL A 30 53.48 8.07 -2.34
CA VAL A 30 52.62 7.78 -3.48
C VAL A 30 51.19 7.96 -2.98
N THR A 31 50.65 9.15 -3.19
CA THR A 31 49.22 9.43 -3.01
C THR A 31 48.48 8.68 -4.11
N LEU A 32 48.15 7.41 -3.87
CA LEU A 32 47.16 6.68 -4.69
C LEU A 32 45.81 7.37 -4.43
N LEU A 33 45.49 8.35 -5.26
CA LEU A 33 44.12 8.82 -5.46
C LEU A 33 43.35 7.65 -6.09
N LEU A 34 42.94 6.69 -5.26
CA LEU A 34 41.81 5.84 -5.57
C LEU A 34 40.60 6.76 -5.60
N ALA A 35 40.38 7.39 -6.76
CA ALA A 35 39.06 7.79 -7.20
C ALA A 35 38.23 6.51 -7.38
N GLY A 36 37.93 5.86 -6.25
CA GLY A 36 36.85 4.91 -6.18
C GLY A 36 35.61 5.71 -6.44
N CYS A 37 35.17 5.73 -7.69
CA CYS A 37 33.76 5.90 -8.02
C CYS A 37 33.03 4.79 -7.26
N GLY A 38 32.74 5.04 -5.99
CA GLY A 38 31.83 4.23 -5.21
C GLY A 38 30.51 4.34 -5.92
N LEU A 39 30.19 3.33 -6.74
CA LEU A 39 28.82 3.03 -7.09
C LEU A 39 28.12 2.75 -5.77
N VAL A 40 27.58 3.79 -5.16
CA VAL A 40 26.52 3.65 -4.18
C VAL A 40 25.36 3.08 -4.97
N ALA A 41 25.25 1.74 -4.97
CA ALA A 41 24.12 1.05 -5.55
C ALA A 41 22.88 1.59 -4.85
N ARG A 42 22.11 2.42 -5.57
CA ARG A 42 20.85 2.92 -5.04
C ARG A 42 19.95 1.71 -4.83
N PRO A 43 19.32 1.57 -3.65
CA PRO A 43 18.34 0.52 -3.42
C PRO A 43 17.31 0.53 -4.54
N GLY A 44 17.01 -0.66 -5.10
CA GLY A 44 15.97 -0.78 -6.11
C GLY A 44 14.60 -0.42 -5.55
N ALA A 45 13.66 0.01 -6.39
CA ALA A 45 12.30 0.36 -5.95
C ALA A 45 11.64 -0.76 -5.11
N ALA A 46 11.91 -2.02 -5.43
CA ALA A 46 11.43 -3.17 -4.68
C ALA A 46 11.90 -3.21 -3.22
N SER A 47 13.14 -2.79 -2.93
CA SER A 47 13.69 -2.79 -1.56
C SER A 47 13.10 -1.71 -0.65
N LEU A 48 12.28 -0.80 -1.19
CA LEU A 48 11.56 0.23 -0.43
C LEU A 48 10.20 -0.27 0.05
N LEU A 49 9.80 -1.48 -0.34
CA LEU A 49 8.51 -2.05 0.02
C LEU A 49 8.65 -3.01 1.21
N ARG A 50 7.74 -2.89 2.17
CA ARG A 50 7.54 -3.86 3.26
C ARG A 50 6.08 -4.28 3.32
N PHE A 51 5.83 -5.46 3.86
CA PHE A 51 4.52 -6.09 3.81
C PHE A 51 4.12 -6.60 5.19
N GLU A 52 2.85 -6.43 5.51
CA GLU A 52 2.24 -6.99 6.72
C GLU A 52 0.86 -7.52 6.36
N PHE A 53 0.60 -8.78 6.70
CA PHE A 53 -0.67 -9.42 6.42
C PHE A 53 -1.49 -9.59 7.70
N ALA A 54 -2.75 -9.19 7.64
CA ALA A 54 -3.71 -9.36 8.71
C ALA A 54 -4.84 -10.30 8.24
N PRO A 55 -4.90 -11.55 8.73
CA PRO A 55 -5.96 -12.49 8.33
C PRO A 55 -7.35 -12.04 8.81
N THR A 56 -7.41 -11.31 9.93
CA THR A 56 -8.63 -10.75 10.52
C THR A 56 -8.36 -9.33 11.02
N THR A 57 -9.28 -8.40 10.76
CA THR A 57 -9.15 -6.99 11.20
C THR A 57 -10.22 -6.58 12.21
N GLY A 58 -10.93 -7.55 12.80
CA GLY A 58 -12.05 -7.33 13.71
C GLY A 58 -13.41 -7.26 13.01
N ASP A 59 -14.47 -7.33 13.81
CA ASP A 59 -15.85 -7.40 13.31
C ASP A 59 -16.24 -6.16 12.51
N GLY A 60 -16.87 -6.39 11.34
CA GLY A 60 -17.33 -5.32 10.46
C GLY A 60 -16.26 -4.67 9.58
N TYR A 61 -15.02 -5.17 9.62
CA TYR A 61 -13.91 -4.74 8.76
C TYR A 61 -13.54 -5.80 7.73
N MET A 62 -12.77 -5.40 6.71
CA MET A 62 -12.32 -6.30 5.64
C MET A 62 -11.21 -7.22 6.16
N ASN A 63 -11.46 -8.52 6.16
CA ASN A 63 -10.43 -9.50 6.48
C ASN A 63 -9.41 -9.65 5.34
N GLN A 64 -8.28 -10.30 5.65
CA GLN A 64 -7.20 -10.62 4.71
C GLN A 64 -6.58 -9.39 4.05
N LEU A 65 -6.32 -8.39 4.87
CA LEU A 65 -5.71 -7.16 4.44
C LEU A 65 -4.19 -7.34 4.34
N LEU A 66 -3.64 -6.98 3.19
CA LEU A 66 -2.21 -6.80 3.01
C LEU A 66 -1.91 -5.30 3.11
N THR A 67 -1.22 -4.89 4.17
CA THR A 67 -0.62 -3.57 4.26
C THR A 67 0.70 -3.57 3.51
N ILE A 68 0.86 -2.63 2.59
CA ILE A 68 2.05 -2.43 1.78
C ILE A 68 2.65 -1.10 2.18
N TYR A 69 3.78 -1.13 2.89
CA TYR A 69 4.53 0.07 3.24
C TYR A 69 5.45 0.44 2.09
N ASN A 70 5.47 1.72 1.72
CA ASN A 70 6.43 2.28 0.77
C ASN A 70 7.26 3.33 1.50
N ASP A 71 8.48 2.94 1.89
CA ASP A 71 9.43 3.79 2.60
C ASP A 71 10.16 4.78 1.66
N GLY A 72 9.81 4.79 0.37
CA GLY A 72 10.31 5.71 -0.63
C GLY A 72 9.54 7.04 -0.68
N THR A 73 9.96 7.92 -1.59
CA THR A 73 9.33 9.24 -1.82
C THR A 73 8.53 9.31 -3.12
N ARG A 74 8.40 8.19 -3.84
CA ARG A 74 7.71 8.11 -5.13
C ARG A 74 6.59 7.09 -5.07
N LEU A 75 5.57 7.31 -5.89
CA LEU A 75 4.54 6.31 -6.15
C LEU A 75 5.15 5.05 -6.77
N LEU A 76 4.76 3.88 -6.26
CA LEU A 76 5.21 2.59 -6.78
C LEU A 76 4.01 1.72 -7.20
N ALA A 77 4.11 1.04 -8.34
CA ALA A 77 3.16 0.01 -8.76
C ALA A 77 3.85 -1.36 -8.72
N PRO A 78 3.72 -2.12 -7.62
CA PRO A 78 4.35 -3.43 -7.52
C PRO A 78 3.56 -4.51 -8.27
N THR A 79 4.29 -5.49 -8.81
CA THR A 79 3.76 -6.81 -9.15
C THR A 79 4.27 -7.78 -8.08
N LEU A 80 3.37 -8.23 -7.21
CA LEU A 80 3.65 -9.10 -6.09
C LEU A 80 3.38 -10.56 -6.44
N GLU A 81 4.17 -11.45 -5.84
CA GLU A 81 3.96 -12.88 -5.83
C GLU A 81 3.76 -13.33 -4.37
N PHE A 82 2.96 -14.37 -4.19
CA PHE A 82 2.47 -14.77 -2.87
C PHE A 82 2.61 -16.28 -2.69
N THR A 83 3.09 -16.68 -1.52
CA THR A 83 3.03 -18.07 -1.04
C THR A 83 2.14 -18.08 0.20
N ALA A 84 0.98 -18.75 0.14
CA ALA A 84 0.12 -18.94 1.29
C ALA A 84 0.78 -19.88 2.31
N LEU A 85 0.65 -19.56 3.59
CA LEU A 85 1.19 -20.33 4.71
C LEU A 85 0.07 -20.76 5.65
N ASP A 86 0.18 -21.94 6.25
CA ASP A 86 -0.69 -22.36 7.34
C ASP A 86 -0.28 -21.73 8.70
N ALA A 87 -0.99 -22.07 9.77
CA ALA A 87 -0.72 -21.55 11.12
C ALA A 87 0.65 -21.97 11.69
N SER A 88 1.31 -22.98 11.12
CA SER A 88 2.67 -23.39 11.49
C SER A 88 3.75 -22.66 10.68
N GLY A 89 3.36 -21.84 9.70
CA GLY A 89 4.26 -21.21 8.73
C GLY A 89 4.65 -22.12 7.56
N SER A 90 3.99 -23.27 7.40
CA SER A 90 4.27 -24.19 6.30
C SER A 90 3.56 -23.76 5.02
N PRO A 91 4.21 -23.81 3.85
CA PRO A 91 3.58 -23.45 2.58
C PRO A 91 2.38 -24.33 2.24
N LEU A 92 1.35 -23.72 1.66
CA LEU A 92 0.17 -24.37 1.11
C LEU A 92 0.23 -24.36 -0.43
N PRO A 93 0.91 -25.32 -1.08
CA PRO A 93 1.22 -25.25 -2.52
C PRO A 93 0.00 -25.37 -3.44
N ALA A 94 -1.11 -25.92 -2.94
CA ALA A 94 -2.38 -26.00 -3.67
C ALA A 94 -3.24 -24.73 -3.53
N VAL A 95 -2.82 -23.77 -2.71
CA VAL A 95 -3.54 -22.52 -2.46
C VAL A 95 -2.98 -21.42 -3.35
N LYS A 96 -3.85 -20.89 -4.21
CA LYS A 96 -3.58 -19.72 -5.03
C LYS A 96 -4.05 -18.46 -4.31
N VAL A 97 -3.17 -17.47 -4.23
CA VAL A 97 -3.48 -16.12 -3.75
C VAL A 97 -3.66 -15.19 -4.95
N THR A 98 -4.72 -14.40 -4.93
CA THR A 98 -4.96 -13.29 -5.87
C THR A 98 -5.32 -12.04 -5.08
N THR A 99 -5.33 -10.87 -5.73
CA THR A 99 -5.66 -9.64 -5.01
C THR A 99 -6.79 -8.84 -5.65
N VAL A 100 -7.54 -8.14 -4.78
CA VAL A 100 -8.72 -7.36 -5.17
C VAL A 100 -8.31 -6.09 -5.94
N TYR A 101 -7.32 -5.35 -5.45
CA TYR A 101 -6.88 -4.09 -6.04
C TYR A 101 -5.76 -4.27 -7.08
N GLY A 102 -5.20 -5.48 -7.17
CA GLY A 102 -4.31 -5.88 -8.26
C GLY A 102 -2.84 -5.55 -8.04
N SER A 103 -2.36 -5.57 -6.79
CA SER A 103 -0.91 -5.64 -6.50
C SER A 103 -0.24 -6.90 -7.05
N ASP A 104 -0.98 -7.97 -7.36
CA ASP A 104 -0.46 -9.14 -8.11
C ASP A 104 -0.23 -8.88 -9.61
N ARG A 105 -0.67 -7.72 -10.12
CA ARG A 105 -0.72 -7.40 -11.56
C ARG A 105 -0.16 -6.02 -11.90
N GLY A 106 0.48 -5.33 -10.96
CA GLY A 106 1.03 -3.99 -11.23
C GLY A 106 -0.04 -2.90 -11.42
N ARG A 107 -1.26 -3.15 -10.93
CA ARG A 107 -2.40 -2.21 -11.05
C ARG A 107 -2.55 -1.30 -9.86
N LEU A 108 -2.28 -1.79 -8.65
CA LEU A 108 -2.33 -0.99 -7.43
C LEU A 108 -1.14 -0.03 -7.40
N VAL A 109 -1.41 1.25 -7.21
CA VAL A 109 -0.39 2.27 -6.97
C VAL A 109 -0.30 2.53 -5.46
N VAL A 110 0.90 2.42 -4.92
CA VAL A 110 1.22 2.57 -3.50
C VAL A 110 1.96 3.90 -3.30
N PRO A 111 1.34 4.90 -2.64
CA PRO A 111 2.00 6.16 -2.36
C PRO A 111 3.06 6.01 -1.26
N PRO A 112 3.96 7.00 -1.09
CA PRO A 112 4.79 7.11 0.11
C PRO A 112 3.97 6.91 1.39
N GLY A 113 4.52 6.19 2.36
CA GLY A 113 3.82 5.84 3.60
C GLY A 113 3.04 4.53 3.50
N GLY A 114 2.49 4.20 2.33
CA GLY A 114 1.94 2.89 2.03
C GLY A 114 0.52 2.90 1.49
N GLY A 115 -0.06 1.71 1.40
CA GLY A 115 -1.42 1.45 0.96
C GLY A 115 -1.83 0.04 1.36
N VAL A 116 -3.02 -0.38 0.95
CA VAL A 116 -3.54 -1.70 1.28
C VAL A 116 -4.01 -2.43 0.02
N ASP A 117 -3.97 -3.76 0.05
CA ASP A 117 -4.69 -4.64 -0.87
C ASP A 117 -5.46 -5.69 -0.06
N VAL A 118 -6.43 -6.36 -0.68
CA VAL A 118 -7.17 -7.48 -0.08
C VAL A 118 -6.77 -8.75 -0.80
N LEU A 119 -6.36 -9.75 -0.03
CA LEU A 119 -6.01 -11.06 -0.56
C LEU A 119 -7.24 -11.95 -0.66
N VAL A 120 -7.21 -12.84 -1.64
CA VAL A 120 -8.22 -13.88 -1.85
C VAL A 120 -7.50 -15.21 -2.02
N PHE A 121 -7.82 -16.16 -1.14
CA PHE A 121 -7.26 -17.51 -1.19
C PHE A 121 -8.25 -18.45 -1.87
N SER A 122 -7.75 -19.29 -2.76
CA SER A 122 -8.53 -20.28 -3.50
C SER A 122 -7.75 -21.56 -3.69
N GLY A 123 -8.45 -22.68 -3.86
CA GLY A 123 -7.83 -24.00 -4.00
C GLY A 123 -8.06 -24.89 -2.78
N GLU A 124 -7.47 -26.08 -2.83
CA GLU A 124 -7.56 -27.05 -1.73
C GLU A 124 -6.89 -26.47 -0.48
N GLN A 125 -7.54 -26.59 0.68
CA GLN A 125 -7.04 -26.12 1.97
C GLN A 125 -6.87 -24.59 2.09
N ALA A 126 -7.50 -23.79 1.21
CA ALA A 126 -7.45 -22.32 1.28
C ALA A 126 -7.91 -21.76 2.64
N GLN A 127 -8.84 -22.45 3.31
CA GLN A 127 -9.32 -22.10 4.66
C GLN A 127 -8.22 -22.18 5.75
N LEU A 128 -7.17 -22.99 5.52
CA LEU A 128 -6.05 -23.15 6.43
C LEU A 128 -5.02 -22.01 6.34
N ALA A 129 -5.08 -21.18 5.29
CA ALA A 129 -4.08 -20.13 5.04
C ALA A 129 -4.10 -19.07 6.15
N ALA A 130 -3.15 -19.09 7.07
CA ALA A 130 -3.05 -18.18 8.21
C ALA A 130 -2.19 -16.95 7.92
N ASP A 131 -1.25 -17.05 6.99
CA ASP A 131 -0.30 -16.00 6.63
C ASP A 131 0.13 -16.09 5.15
N VAL A 132 0.93 -15.13 4.69
CA VAL A 132 1.55 -15.13 3.37
C VAL A 132 3.01 -14.70 3.42
N THR A 133 3.86 -15.38 2.64
CA THR A 133 5.13 -14.80 2.21
C THR A 133 4.90 -13.99 0.95
N VAL A 134 5.41 -12.76 0.91
CA VAL A 134 5.32 -11.85 -0.23
C VAL A 134 6.69 -11.68 -0.87
N SER A 135 6.76 -11.84 -2.19
CA SER A 135 7.93 -11.48 -2.99
C SER A 135 7.58 -10.39 -4.02
N VAL A 136 8.51 -9.45 -4.22
CA VAL A 136 8.34 -8.38 -5.21
C VAL A 136 8.97 -8.84 -6.52
N ARG A 137 8.13 -9.13 -7.53
CA ARG A 137 8.61 -9.47 -8.88
C ARG A 137 9.12 -8.23 -9.60
N THR A 138 8.31 -7.16 -9.58
CA THR A 138 8.67 -5.83 -10.09
C THR A 138 8.08 -4.74 -9.21
N ALA A 139 8.71 -3.57 -9.21
CA ALA A 139 8.16 -2.36 -8.62
C ALA A 139 8.47 -1.19 -9.56
N GLU A 140 7.45 -0.70 -10.26
CA GLU A 140 7.60 0.38 -11.22
C GLU A 140 7.34 1.72 -10.58
N VAL A 141 8.18 2.72 -10.88
CA VAL A 141 7.92 4.10 -10.49
C VAL A 141 6.81 4.64 -11.37
N VAL A 142 5.79 5.23 -10.74
CA VAL A 142 4.68 5.88 -11.44
C VAL A 142 4.96 7.37 -11.52
N ASP A 143 4.95 7.91 -12.73
CA ASP A 143 5.10 9.35 -12.98
C ASP A 143 3.74 10.04 -12.85
N ALA A 144 3.35 10.28 -11.60
CA ALA A 144 2.15 11.02 -11.23
C ALA A 144 2.38 11.76 -9.89
N PRO A 145 1.61 12.81 -9.60
CA PRO A 145 1.67 13.50 -8.31
C PRO A 145 1.40 12.56 -7.15
N VAL A 146 2.14 12.72 -6.05
CA VAL A 146 1.81 12.06 -4.78
C VAL A 146 0.55 12.70 -4.22
N VAL A 147 -0.37 11.87 -3.74
CA VAL A 147 -1.60 12.29 -3.07
C VAL A 147 -1.57 11.82 -1.62
N ASP A 148 -2.09 12.64 -0.73
CA ASP A 148 -2.11 12.41 0.72
C ASP A 148 -3.52 12.05 1.22
N VAL A 149 -4.54 12.21 0.37
CA VAL A 149 -5.95 11.97 0.72
C VAL A 149 -6.56 10.90 -0.18
N GLU A 150 -7.21 9.90 0.43
CA GLU A 150 -7.98 8.89 -0.32
C GLU A 150 -9.25 9.49 -0.95
N PRO A 151 -9.67 9.02 -2.14
CA PRO A 151 -10.92 9.45 -2.74
C PRO A 151 -12.13 9.05 -1.88
N VAL A 152 -13.06 9.97 -1.70
CA VAL A 152 -14.34 9.69 -1.02
C VAL A 152 -15.31 9.04 -2.01
N VAL A 153 -15.85 7.90 -1.62
CA VAL A 153 -16.76 7.08 -2.42
C VAL A 153 -18.17 7.14 -1.84
N THR A 154 -19.11 7.73 -2.57
CA THR A 154 -20.51 7.88 -2.12
C THR A 154 -21.46 7.19 -3.10
N PRO A 155 -22.18 6.13 -2.72
CA PRO A 155 -23.23 5.53 -3.54
C PRO A 155 -24.39 6.50 -3.78
N MET A 156 -24.94 6.50 -5.00
CA MET A 156 -26.01 7.41 -5.42
C MET A 156 -27.15 6.66 -6.12
N ASP A 157 -28.40 7.12 -5.92
CA ASP A 157 -29.54 6.68 -6.74
C ASP A 157 -29.69 7.50 -8.05
N ASP A 158 -30.66 7.10 -8.89
CA ASP A 158 -30.95 7.75 -10.17
C ASP A 158 -31.39 9.22 -10.04
N SER A 159 -31.81 9.65 -8.85
CA SER A 159 -32.18 11.04 -8.57
C SER A 159 -31.01 11.90 -8.08
N GLY A 160 -29.81 11.31 -7.95
CA GLY A 160 -28.63 11.98 -7.44
C GLY A 160 -28.62 12.12 -5.91
N ARG A 161 -29.39 11.30 -5.19
CA ARG A 161 -29.37 11.29 -3.73
C ARG A 161 -28.34 10.28 -3.22
N ALA A 162 -27.57 10.71 -2.22
CA ALA A 162 -26.61 9.85 -1.53
C ALA A 162 -27.31 8.73 -0.75
N LEU A 163 -26.73 7.54 -0.77
CA LEU A 163 -27.25 6.35 -0.11
C LEU A 163 -26.22 5.75 0.85
N ASP A 164 -26.71 4.94 1.79
CA ASP A 164 -25.85 4.10 2.62
C ASP A 164 -25.13 3.04 1.77
N ARG A 165 -23.92 2.65 2.21
CA ARG A 165 -23.04 1.68 1.52
C ARG A 165 -23.68 0.32 1.19
N ASN A 166 -24.72 -0.08 1.92
CA ASN A 166 -25.44 -1.35 1.74
C ASN A 166 -26.68 -1.22 0.86
N SER A 167 -27.07 0.00 0.49
CA SER A 167 -28.24 0.25 -0.35
C SER A 167 -28.00 -0.18 -1.79
N ARG A 168 -29.07 -0.41 -2.53
CA ARG A 168 -28.98 -0.54 -3.99
C ARG A 168 -28.74 0.84 -4.59
N PHE A 169 -27.66 0.99 -5.36
CA PHE A 169 -27.28 2.25 -6.02
C PHE A 169 -27.09 2.03 -7.53
N THR A 170 -27.16 3.11 -8.30
CA THR A 170 -27.01 3.08 -9.77
C THR A 170 -25.85 3.93 -10.26
N ALA A 171 -25.29 4.77 -9.38
CA ALA A 171 -24.07 5.52 -9.63
C ALA A 171 -23.24 5.66 -8.36
N VAL A 172 -21.99 6.10 -8.52
CA VAL A 172 -21.08 6.44 -7.42
C VAL A 172 -20.54 7.84 -7.67
N SER A 173 -20.66 8.72 -6.69
CA SER A 173 -19.94 9.99 -6.68
C SER A 173 -18.55 9.75 -6.09
N LEU A 174 -17.51 10.01 -6.87
CA LEU A 174 -16.12 9.99 -6.44
C LEU A 174 -15.62 11.41 -6.24
N ARG A 175 -15.24 11.74 -5.01
CA ARG A 175 -14.70 13.06 -4.70
C ARG A 175 -13.22 12.95 -4.39
N ASN A 176 -12.42 13.75 -5.09
CA ASN A 176 -11.02 13.95 -4.79
C ASN A 176 -10.90 15.19 -3.88
N ASP A 177 -10.55 14.96 -2.62
CA ASP A 177 -10.32 16.01 -1.62
C ASP A 177 -8.85 16.47 -1.58
N ASP A 178 -7.99 15.93 -2.45
CA ASP A 178 -6.60 16.32 -2.64
C ASP A 178 -6.49 17.52 -3.62
N SER A 179 -5.40 18.28 -3.51
CA SER A 179 -5.06 19.37 -4.43
C SER A 179 -4.45 18.88 -5.74
N GLU A 180 -4.04 17.62 -5.80
CA GLU A 180 -3.47 16.98 -6.97
C GLU A 180 -4.47 16.04 -7.68
N PRO A 181 -4.36 15.84 -9.00
CA PRO A 181 -5.18 14.86 -9.71
C PRO A 181 -4.77 13.44 -9.30
N MET A 182 -5.76 12.54 -9.22
CA MET A 182 -5.50 11.12 -8.94
C MET A 182 -6.12 10.20 -9.99
N SER A 183 -5.43 9.11 -10.29
CA SER A 183 -5.96 8.03 -11.13
C SER A 183 -6.40 6.89 -10.24
N VAL A 184 -7.67 6.51 -10.35
CA VAL A 184 -8.30 5.50 -9.48
C VAL A 184 -9.06 4.47 -10.30
N ARG A 185 -9.22 3.28 -9.73
CA ARG A 185 -10.21 2.29 -10.18
C ARG A 185 -11.22 2.06 -9.07
N LEU A 186 -12.42 1.67 -9.49
CA LEU A 186 -13.49 1.27 -8.58
C LEU A 186 -13.73 -0.22 -8.65
N VAL A 187 -14.06 -0.79 -7.50
CA VAL A 187 -14.41 -2.19 -7.37
C VAL A 187 -15.58 -2.39 -6.41
N TYR A 188 -16.56 -3.17 -6.85
CA TYR A 188 -17.62 -3.69 -6.01
C TYR A 188 -17.24 -5.09 -5.55
N ILE A 189 -17.19 -5.29 -4.24
CA ILE A 189 -16.77 -6.52 -3.59
C ILE A 189 -17.98 -7.12 -2.89
N VAL A 190 -18.32 -8.36 -3.21
CA VAL A 190 -19.29 -9.15 -2.48
C VAL A 190 -18.52 -10.12 -1.60
N TRP A 191 -18.80 -10.08 -0.31
CA TRP A 191 -18.07 -10.86 0.68
C TRP A 191 -18.81 -12.16 1.02
N THR A 192 -18.08 -13.14 1.52
CA THR A 192 -18.69 -14.30 2.19
C THR A 192 -19.22 -13.90 3.57
N GLU A 193 -20.25 -14.63 4.02
CA GLU A 193 -20.69 -14.63 5.41
C GLU A 193 -20.17 -15.93 6.02
N PRO A 194 -18.99 -15.91 6.64
CA PRO A 194 -18.42 -17.12 7.23
C PRO A 194 -19.30 -17.65 8.36
N GLU A 195 -19.40 -18.96 8.48
CA GLU A 195 -19.98 -19.62 9.64
C GLU A 195 -18.89 -19.93 10.66
N GLY A 196 -19.19 -19.80 11.96
CA GLY A 196 -18.25 -20.15 13.03
C GLY A 196 -16.96 -19.31 13.02
N ASP A 197 -15.80 -19.97 12.96
CA ASP A 197 -14.47 -19.38 12.97
C ASP A 197 -13.88 -19.17 11.56
N GLU A 198 -14.67 -19.39 10.52
CA GLU A 198 -14.24 -19.13 9.16
C GLU A 198 -13.96 -17.65 8.93
N ARG A 199 -13.03 -17.37 8.02
CA ARG A 199 -12.64 -16.00 7.67
C ARG A 199 -13.42 -15.52 6.46
N GLN A 200 -13.97 -14.32 6.57
CA GLN A 200 -14.59 -13.64 5.42
C GLN A 200 -13.60 -13.51 4.26
N GLN A 201 -14.02 -13.92 3.06
CA GLN A 201 -13.31 -13.85 1.79
C GLN A 201 -14.06 -12.95 0.81
N ALA A 202 -13.35 -12.31 -0.12
CA ALA A 202 -14.01 -11.70 -1.27
C ALA A 202 -14.54 -12.82 -2.19
N ARG A 203 -15.86 -13.03 -2.19
CA ARG A 203 -16.53 -14.05 -3.01
C ARG A 203 -16.59 -13.64 -4.48
N GLN A 204 -16.87 -12.37 -4.72
CA GLN A 204 -16.96 -11.80 -6.05
C GLN A 204 -16.38 -10.39 -6.05
N VAL A 205 -15.53 -10.11 -7.03
CA VAL A 205 -14.86 -8.83 -7.20
C VAL A 205 -15.19 -8.32 -8.60
N VAL A 206 -15.89 -7.20 -8.70
CA VAL A 206 -16.38 -6.69 -9.99
C VAL A 206 -15.88 -5.26 -10.19
N PRO A 207 -15.09 -4.99 -11.24
CA PRO A 207 -14.67 -3.62 -11.55
C PRO A 207 -15.90 -2.76 -11.91
N VAL A 208 -15.88 -1.50 -11.50
CA VAL A 208 -16.92 -0.51 -11.85
C VAL A 208 -16.31 0.48 -12.82
N GLY A 209 -16.58 0.28 -14.11
CA GLY A 209 -15.99 1.09 -15.18
C GLY A 209 -14.50 0.82 -15.40
N ASP A 210 -13.83 1.77 -16.05
CA ASP A 210 -12.40 1.72 -16.38
C ASP A 210 -11.54 2.51 -15.38
N LEU A 211 -10.33 2.90 -15.78
CA LEU A 211 -9.51 3.84 -15.02
C LEU A 211 -10.16 5.23 -15.06
N ILE A 212 -10.27 5.87 -13.90
CA ILE A 212 -10.91 7.18 -13.74
C ILE A 212 -9.85 8.17 -13.27
N VAL A 213 -9.72 9.28 -13.99
CA VAL A 213 -8.89 10.41 -13.55
C VAL A 213 -9.79 11.40 -12.83
N LEU A 214 -9.56 11.58 -11.53
CA LEU A 214 -10.30 12.53 -10.70
C LEU A 214 -9.57 13.89 -10.70
N PRO A 215 -10.21 14.97 -11.19
CA PRO A 215 -9.65 16.30 -11.06
C PRO A 215 -9.51 16.70 -9.57
N PRO A 216 -8.55 17.58 -9.23
CA PRO A 216 -8.41 18.11 -7.88
C PRO A 216 -9.69 18.76 -7.36
N GLN A 217 -9.99 18.57 -6.07
CA GLN A 217 -11.09 19.27 -5.36
C GLN A 217 -12.47 19.13 -6.05
N GLN A 218 -12.69 18.06 -6.80
CA GLN A 218 -13.90 17.87 -7.61
C GLN A 218 -14.54 16.49 -7.39
N SER A 219 -15.82 16.42 -7.72
CA SER A 219 -16.59 15.17 -7.75
C SER A 219 -16.83 14.72 -9.19
N THR A 220 -16.63 13.43 -9.45
CA THR A 220 -16.97 12.77 -10.70
C THR A 220 -18.06 11.73 -10.44
N LEU A 221 -19.15 11.79 -11.20
CA LEU A 221 -20.21 10.79 -11.13
C LEU A 221 -19.87 9.62 -12.06
N VAL A 222 -19.79 8.41 -11.51
CA VAL A 222 -19.50 7.18 -12.24
C VAL A 222 -20.76 6.32 -12.29
N PRO A 223 -21.33 6.08 -13.49
CA PRO A 223 -22.49 5.20 -13.60
C PRO A 223 -22.10 3.73 -13.34
N VAL A 224 -22.95 3.02 -12.62
CA VAL A 224 -22.78 1.58 -12.36
C VAL A 224 -23.57 0.82 -13.41
N THR A 225 -22.85 0.12 -14.29
CA THR A 225 -23.43 -0.55 -15.46
C THR A 225 -22.97 -2.00 -15.57
N GLY A 226 -23.57 -2.76 -16.49
CA GLY A 226 -23.16 -4.12 -16.84
C GLY A 226 -23.06 -5.08 -15.66
N ALA A 227 -21.92 -5.77 -15.55
CA ALA A 227 -21.67 -6.75 -14.50
C ALA A 227 -21.70 -6.13 -13.09
N ALA A 228 -21.21 -4.90 -12.93
CA ALA A 228 -21.24 -4.21 -11.64
C ALA A 228 -22.68 -3.93 -11.20
N ARG A 229 -23.54 -3.48 -12.13
CA ARG A 229 -24.96 -3.28 -11.84
C ARG A 229 -25.64 -4.58 -11.42
N THR A 230 -25.36 -5.66 -12.15
CA THR A 230 -25.89 -7.00 -11.83
C THR A 230 -25.47 -7.45 -10.43
N ALA A 231 -24.18 -7.23 -10.07
CA ALA A 231 -23.66 -7.58 -8.75
C ALA A 231 -24.30 -6.76 -7.62
N VAL A 232 -24.44 -5.44 -7.80
CA VAL A 232 -25.12 -4.56 -6.84
C VAL A 232 -26.58 -4.98 -6.68
N GLU A 233 -27.29 -5.25 -7.77
CA GLU A 233 -28.69 -5.65 -7.73
C GLU A 233 -28.90 -6.99 -7.00
N GLY A 234 -27.95 -7.92 -7.13
CA GLY A 234 -27.97 -9.23 -6.49
C GLY A 234 -27.53 -9.24 -5.02
N ALA A 235 -26.64 -8.32 -4.63
CA ALA A 235 -26.02 -8.33 -3.30
C ALA A 235 -26.58 -7.28 -2.32
N ALA A 236 -26.96 -6.09 -2.81
CA ALA A 236 -27.33 -4.97 -1.94
C ALA A 236 -28.48 -5.33 -0.99
N GLY A 237 -28.28 -5.05 0.30
CA GLY A 237 -29.21 -5.35 1.39
C GLY A 237 -29.44 -6.85 1.68
N ARG A 238 -28.70 -7.76 1.03
CA ARG A 238 -28.88 -9.22 1.15
C ARG A 238 -27.66 -9.93 1.70
N VAL A 239 -26.48 -9.51 1.27
CA VAL A 239 -25.19 -10.05 1.73
C VAL A 239 -24.23 -8.88 1.94
N PRO A 240 -23.20 -9.04 2.79
CA PRO A 240 -22.17 -8.03 2.98
C PRO A 240 -21.48 -7.71 1.65
N ALA A 241 -21.39 -6.41 1.36
CA ALA A 241 -20.75 -5.91 0.16
C ALA A 241 -20.05 -4.58 0.44
N SER A 242 -19.15 -4.17 -0.46
CA SER A 242 -18.42 -2.91 -0.35
C SER A 242 -18.14 -2.35 -1.73
N ILE A 243 -18.20 -1.02 -1.85
CA ILE A 243 -17.67 -0.28 -2.99
C ILE A 243 -16.41 0.45 -2.52
N LYS A 244 -15.30 0.27 -3.23
CA LYS A 244 -14.00 0.84 -2.87
C LYS A 244 -13.32 1.44 -4.08
N ALA A 245 -12.63 2.55 -3.85
CA ALA A 245 -11.71 3.16 -4.79
C ALA A 245 -10.28 2.90 -4.34
N TYR A 246 -9.36 2.75 -5.28
CA TYR A 246 -7.94 2.60 -5.00
C TYR A 246 -7.11 3.27 -6.10
N LEU A 247 -5.93 3.79 -5.75
CA LEU A 247 -5.01 4.41 -6.70
C LEU A 247 -4.52 3.37 -7.71
N SER A 248 -4.55 3.72 -8.99
CA SER A 248 -4.26 2.79 -10.08
C SER A 248 -3.65 3.47 -11.29
N ARG A 249 -3.20 2.66 -12.25
CA ARG A 249 -2.65 3.07 -13.55
C ARG A 249 -3.18 2.20 -14.70
#